data_AF-A0A061ND84-F1
#
_entry.id   AF-A0A061ND84-F1
#
_cell.length_a   1.000
_cell.length_b   1.000
_cell.length_c   1.000
_cell.angle_alpha   90.00
_cell.angle_beta   90.00
_cell.angle_gamma   90.00
#
_symmetry.space_group_name_H-M   'P 1'
#
loop_
_entity.id
_entity.type
_entity.pdbx_description
1 polymer ?
#
loop_
_entity_poly.entity_id
_entity_poly.type
_entity_poly.pdbx_seq_one_letter_code
_entity_poly.pdbx_strand_id
1 'polypeptide(L)' 'MDRNAVNKGIAMVRDSDPDAIEIMPGIIPKVIKQYLASSKLPIIAGGLVDQKVEVYEALEAGVLAVSTGEDPLWRMGV' A
#
# COMPACT_ATOMS: atom_id res chain seq x y z
N MET A 1 -0.08 6.40 12.29
CA MET A 1 -1.30 5.60 12.07
C MET A 1 -1.68 4.91 13.37
N ASP A 2 -2.92 5.06 13.82
CA ASP A 2 -3.47 4.32 14.95
C ASP A 2 -4.44 3.22 14.46
N ARG A 3 -4.81 2.26 15.33
CA ARG A 3 -5.73 1.15 14.95
C ARG A 3 -7.11 1.66 14.52
N ASN A 4 -7.54 2.81 15.04
CA ASN A 4 -8.83 3.40 14.70
C ASN A 4 -8.87 3.87 13.24
N ALA A 5 -7.79 4.46 12.72
CA ALA A 5 -7.70 4.84 11.32
C ALA A 5 -7.81 3.62 10.38
N VAL A 6 -7.17 2.50 10.73
CA VAL A 6 -7.25 1.25 9.95
C VAL A 6 -8.69 0.73 9.91
N ASN A 7 -9.36 0.63 11.05
CA ASN A 7 -10.74 0.13 11.10
C ASN A 7 -11.72 1.03 10.34
N LYS A 8 -11.58 2.35 10.44
CA LYS A 8 -12.39 3.30 9.66
C LYS A 8 -12.14 3.17 8.16
N GLY A 9 -10.89 2.99 7.74
CA GLY A 9 -10.55 2.74 6.35
C GLY A 9 -11.23 1.49 5.80
N ILE A 10 -11.17 0.37 6.55
CA ILE A 10 -11.87 -0.87 6.18
C ILE A 10 -13.39 -0.66 6.06
N ALA A 11 -14.00 0.07 6.99
CA ALA A 11 -15.44 0.38 6.91
C ALA A 11 -15.79 1.21 5.67
N MET A 12 -14.97 2.23 5.37
CA MET A 12 -15.15 3.07 4.18
C MET A 12 -15.08 2.27 2.88
N VAL A 13 -14.08 1.37 2.77
CA VAL A 13 -13.93 0.47 1.61
C VAL A 13 -15.17 -0.39 1.40
N ARG A 14 -15.82 -0.85 2.48
CA ARG A 14 -17.06 -1.64 2.37
C ARG A 14 -18.25 -0.81 1.91
N ASP A 15 -18.32 0.45 2.31
CA ASP A 15 -19.44 1.34 1.96
C ASP A 15 -19.27 1.96 0.56
N SER A 16 -18.04 2.16 0.09
CA SER A 16 -17.75 2.84 -1.18
C SER A 16 -17.54 1.92 -2.38
N ASP A 17 -17.44 0.60 -2.16
CA ASP A 17 -17.20 -0.43 -3.20
C ASP A 17 -16.12 -0.05 -4.23
N PRO A 18 -14.87 0.23 -3.80
CA PRO A 18 -13.83 0.67 -4.70
C PRO A 18 -13.19 -0.49 -5.46
N ASP A 19 -12.63 -0.21 -6.64
CA ASP A 19 -11.89 -1.20 -7.43
C ASP A 19 -10.46 -1.47 -6.92
N ALA A 20 -9.89 -0.54 -6.15
CA ALA A 20 -8.54 -0.63 -5.59
C ALA A 20 -8.40 0.21 -4.31
N ILE A 21 -7.37 -0.08 -3.51
CA ILE A 21 -7.07 0.64 -2.26
C ILE A 21 -5.65 1.20 -2.34
N GLU A 22 -5.46 2.50 -2.09
CA GLU A 22 -4.13 3.06 -1.84
C GLU A 22 -3.88 3.22 -0.34
N ILE A 23 -2.74 2.72 0.15
CA ILE A 23 -2.34 2.81 1.56
C ILE A 23 -1.13 3.71 1.69
N MET A 24 -1.20 4.68 2.61
CA MET A 24 -0.12 5.60 2.91
C MET A 24 0.19 5.68 4.41
N PRO A 25 1.47 5.70 4.84
CA PRO A 25 2.66 5.62 3.99
C PRO A 25 3.00 4.17 3.60
N GLY A 26 3.61 4.02 2.42
CA GLY A 26 3.92 2.74 1.77
C GLY A 26 4.97 1.90 2.48
N ILE A 27 5.75 2.49 3.38
CA ILE A 27 6.78 1.84 4.20
C ILE A 27 6.23 1.08 5.43
N ILE A 28 4.94 0.76 5.48
CA ILE A 28 4.33 0.05 6.62
C ILE A 28 3.80 -1.33 6.19
N PRO A 29 4.69 -2.35 6.04
CA PRO A 29 4.32 -3.70 5.63
C PRO A 29 3.25 -4.34 6.51
N LYS A 30 3.25 -4.01 7.82
CA LYS A 30 2.29 -4.59 8.78
C LYS A 30 0.85 -4.20 8.47
N VAL A 31 0.61 -2.97 8.02
CA VAL A 31 -0.74 -2.49 7.69
C VAL A 31 -1.18 -3.07 6.35
N ILE A 32 -0.29 -3.11 5.36
CA ILE A 32 -0.53 -3.76 4.06
C ILE A 32 -1.00 -5.19 4.26
N LYS A 33 -0.28 -6.00 5.06
CA LYS A 33 -0.66 -7.40 5.36
C LYS A 33 -2.04 -7.53 6.03
N GLN A 34 -2.42 -6.58 6.89
CA GLN A 34 -3.75 -6.58 7.52
C GLN A 34 -4.86 -6.30 6.51
N TYR A 35 -4.64 -5.38 5.57
CA TYR A 35 -5.59 -5.11 4.49
C TYR A 35 -5.68 -6.26 3.48
N LEU A 36 -4.55 -6.83 3.07
CA LEU A 36 -4.53 -8.00 2.17
C LEU A 36 -5.25 -9.22 2.80
N ALA A 37 -5.18 -9.39 4.12
CA ALA A 37 -5.90 -10.45 4.81
C ALA A 37 -7.42 -10.21 4.92
N SER A 38 -7.86 -8.95 4.81
CA SER A 38 -9.26 -8.56 5.02
C SER A 38 -10.01 -8.16 3.74
N SER A 39 -9.30 -7.97 2.62
CA SER A 39 -9.86 -7.56 1.33
C SER A 39 -9.22 -8.31 0.17
N LYS A 40 -10.02 -8.59 -0.88
CA LYS A 40 -9.54 -9.12 -2.17
C LYS A 40 -9.18 -8.03 -3.18
N LEU A 41 -9.36 -6.76 -2.82
CA LEU A 41 -9.09 -5.65 -3.71
C LEU A 41 -7.58 -5.47 -3.88
N PRO A 42 -7.12 -5.10 -5.09
CA PRO A 42 -5.73 -4.76 -5.33
C PRO A 42 -5.32 -3.56 -4.48
N ILE A 43 -4.11 -3.63 -3.93
CA ILE A 43 -3.55 -2.58 -3.06
C ILE A 43 -2.40 -1.88 -3.76
N ILE A 44 -2.36 -0.56 -3.67
CA ILE A 44 -1.24 0.29 -4.08
C ILE A 44 -0.58 0.84 -2.80
N ALA A 45 0.72 0.67 -2.63
CA ALA A 45 1.46 1.26 -1.52
C ALA A 45 2.06 2.61 -1.95
N GLY A 46 1.81 3.68 -1.19
CA GLY A 46 2.23 5.02 -1.58
C GLY A 46 2.89 5.82 -0.45
N GLY A 47 3.93 6.58 -0.77
CA GLY A 47 4.52 7.58 0.13
C GLY A 47 5.60 7.06 1.09
N LEU A 48 6.60 7.92 1.34
CA LEU A 48 7.84 7.64 2.10
C LEU A 48 8.69 6.49 1.53
N VAL A 49 8.47 6.08 0.27
CA VAL A 49 9.29 5.07 -0.41
C VAL A 49 10.39 5.79 -1.20
N ASP A 50 11.62 5.73 -0.72
CA ASP A 50 12.78 6.38 -1.34
C ASP A 50 13.92 5.40 -1.70
N GLN A 51 13.82 4.14 -1.27
CA GLN A 51 14.78 3.11 -1.63
C GLN A 51 14.18 2.00 -2.50
N LYS A 52 15.00 1.45 -3.39
CA LYS A 52 14.61 0.28 -4.21
C LYS A 52 14.20 -0.92 -3.35
N VAL A 53 14.87 -1.15 -2.22
CA VAL A 53 14.57 -2.26 -1.32
C VAL A 53 13.14 -2.15 -0.76
N GLU A 54 12.69 -0.95 -0.41
CA GLU A 54 11.34 -0.71 0.10
C GLU A 54 10.27 -0.99 -0.98
N VAL A 55 10.57 -0.67 -2.25
CA VAL A 55 9.71 -1.02 -3.38
C VAL A 55 9.58 -2.54 -3.51
N TYR A 56 10.71 -3.27 -3.49
CA TYR A 56 10.68 -4.73 -3.57
C TYR A 56 9.98 -5.36 -2.37
N GLU A 57 10.23 -4.90 -1.15
CA GLU A 57 9.56 -5.40 0.05
C GLU A 57 8.05 -5.17 0.01
N ALA A 58 7.59 -4.02 -0.51
CA ALA A 58 6.17 -3.75 -0.67
C ALA A 58 5.54 -4.70 -1.70
N LEU A 59 6.18 -4.90 -2.86
CA LEU A 59 5.72 -5.83 -3.90
C LEU A 59 5.70 -7.28 -3.38
N GLU A 60 6.74 -7.72 -2.68
CA GLU A 60 6.80 -9.05 -2.04
C GLU A 60 5.75 -9.22 -0.94
N ALA A 61 5.35 -8.13 -0.27
CA ALA A 61 4.26 -8.18 0.70
C ALA A 61 2.89 -8.43 0.04
N GLY A 62 2.78 -8.30 -1.29
CA GLY A 62 1.59 -8.64 -2.08
C GLY A 62 0.78 -7.43 -2.57
N VAL A 63 1.36 -6.23 -2.57
CA VAL A 63 0.72 -5.07 -3.22
C VAL A 63 0.79 -5.22 -4.73
N LEU A 64 -0.19 -4.66 -5.43
CA LEU A 64 -0.24 -4.61 -6.89
C LEU A 64 0.85 -3.69 -7.45
N ALA A 65 1.03 -2.52 -6.82
CA ALA A 65 1.96 -1.51 -7.29
C ALA A 65 2.46 -0.60 -6.16
N VAL A 66 3.54 0.13 -6.44
CA VAL A 66 4.09 1.15 -5.55
C VAL A 66 4.01 2.53 -6.23
N SER A 67 3.44 3.49 -5.52
CA SER A 67 3.37 4.90 -5.90
C SER A 67 4.49 5.66 -5.20
N THR A 68 5.42 6.24 -5.97
CA THR A 68 6.53 7.05 -5.43
C THR A 68 6.76 8.29 -6.27
N GLY A 69 7.12 9.39 -5.61
CA GLY A 69 7.59 10.63 -6.22
C GLY A 69 9.11 10.70 -6.36
N GLU A 70 9.84 9.63 -6.02
CA GLU A 70 11.30 9.59 -6.05
C GLU A 70 11.80 9.24 -7.46
N ASP A 71 12.21 10.26 -8.22
CA ASP A 71 12.66 10.17 -9.62
C ASP A 71 13.66 9.01 -9.89
N PRO A 72 14.69 8.76 -9.05
CA PRO A 72 15.59 7.62 -9.22
C PRO A 72 14.89 6.26 -9.24
N LEU A 73 13.79 6.10 -8.53
CA LEU A 73 13.04 4.84 -8.46
C LEU A 73 12.22 4.59 -9.73
N TRP A 74 11.83 5.62 -10.49
CA TRP A 74 11.08 5.41 -11.74
C TRP A 74 11.89 4.68 -12.81
N ARG A 75 13.22 4.75 -12.71
CA ARG A 75 14.16 4.08 -13.61
C ARG A 75 14.67 2.75 -13.06
N MET A 76 14.03 2.21 -12.02
CA MET A 76 14.60 1.08 -11.28
C MET A 76 14.60 -0.25 -12.03
N GLY A 77 13.96 -0.35 -13.21
CA GLY A 77 13.94 -1.58 -14.01
C GLY A 77 13.27 -2.71 -13.25
N VAL A 78 11.96 -2.59 -13.06
CA VAL A 78 11.07 -3.64 -12.54
C VAL A 78 10.37 -4.35 -13.67
#